data_AF-A0A933V1H4-F1
#
_entry.id   AF-A0A933V1H4-F1
#
_cell.length_a   1.000
_cell.length_b   1.000
_cell.length_c   1.000
_cell.angle_alpha   90.00
_cell.angle_beta   90.00
_cell.angle_gamma   90.00
#
_symmetry.space_group_name_H-M   'P 1'
#
loop_
_entity.id
_entity.type
_entity.pdbx_description
1 polymer ?
#
loop_
_entity_poly.entity_id
_entity_poly.type
_entity_poly.pdbx_seq_one_letter_code
_entity_poly.pdbx_strand_id
1 'polypeptide(L)'
;MKSIYSLALCFMALSTIICARTLEDVRAGSKFGGIRGTVTAQIKTDNLPEYKASAADQTAFLAVCKTVASVFARHPLMAAPRGFNAYNTVMIPSLEYSSAVLATNGMPLIADCSLTMRDFGDDGKGGYHESISTSAGVVVHINSLMLVFSGMHIYNEGAGDDLFYQPKKTGTFNGHPRYHDVDSMIVLNASKKPLWLPVSAEEFITVHIRRTEAERDKTLAGMKGPLSPKEIVDSGKAEREKAFTEAYLMLKKTNPKEAEQAKKEFNEAEKQFAKEAASHKESGDDIRAQNQKIYDDRIAALKRELTALSALQRKAQAVFVGESDEHPSGLGSPTDENARHIVRVNRDYFNDGLPRSAVRLLIITFSINGGYADTSAFDTEQEDHTLEDFIAADLAATLDWKKIFSVAGI
;
A
#
# COMPACT_ATOMS: atom_id res chain seq x y z
N MET A 1 1.89 -63.88 -2.42
CA MET A 1 1.35 -62.56 -2.02
C MET A 1 2.41 -61.64 -1.36
N LYS A 2 3.65 -61.56 -1.89
CA LYS A 2 4.71 -60.65 -1.40
C LYS A 2 5.46 -59.89 -2.52
N SER A 3 4.92 -59.89 -3.75
CA SER A 3 5.63 -59.38 -4.94
C SER A 3 4.92 -58.25 -5.69
N ILE A 4 3.78 -57.76 -5.20
CA ILE A 4 3.00 -56.71 -5.89
C ILE A 4 3.17 -55.33 -5.22
N TYR A 5 3.60 -55.27 -3.95
CA TYR A 5 3.81 -54.00 -3.23
C TYR A 5 5.11 -53.26 -3.59
N SER A 6 6.06 -53.90 -4.29
CA SER A 6 7.32 -53.23 -4.70
C SER A 6 7.22 -52.49 -6.03
N LEU A 7 6.21 -52.79 -6.88
CA LEU A 7 6.01 -52.05 -8.13
C LEU A 7 5.19 -50.77 -7.93
N ALA A 8 4.31 -50.73 -6.93
CA ALA A 8 3.51 -49.54 -6.62
C ALA A 8 4.32 -48.41 -5.96
N LEU A 9 5.42 -48.74 -5.27
CA LEU A 9 6.34 -47.73 -4.72
C LEU A 9 7.30 -47.13 -5.78
N CYS A 10 7.62 -47.87 -6.85
CA CYS A 10 8.42 -47.32 -7.94
C CYS A 10 7.61 -46.43 -8.90
N PHE A 11 6.29 -46.60 -9.00
CA PHE A 11 5.46 -45.75 -9.85
C PHE A 11 5.00 -44.44 -9.20
N MET A 12 5.01 -44.33 -7.86
CA MET A 12 4.83 -43.05 -7.17
C MET A 12 6.15 -42.27 -6.96
N ALA A 13 7.28 -42.87 -7.32
CA ALA A 13 8.60 -42.22 -7.36
C ALA A 13 9.09 -41.93 -8.80
N LEU A 14 8.23 -42.10 -9.82
CA LEU A 14 8.24 -41.20 -10.97
C LEU A 14 7.54 -39.89 -10.54
N SER A 15 8.11 -39.27 -9.51
CA SER A 15 7.95 -37.86 -9.26
C SER A 15 8.28 -37.17 -10.56
N THR A 16 7.27 -36.53 -11.14
CA THR A 16 7.39 -35.58 -12.24
C THR A 16 8.64 -34.74 -11.94
N ILE A 17 9.73 -34.97 -12.67
CA ILE A 17 10.82 -34.01 -12.71
C ILE A 17 10.24 -32.88 -13.54
N ILE A 18 9.49 -32.01 -12.86
CA ILE A 18 9.04 -30.77 -13.47
C ILE A 18 10.32 -29.94 -13.53
N CYS A 19 10.86 -29.81 -14.74
CA CYS A 19 12.01 -28.95 -14.97
C CYS A 19 11.52 -27.52 -14.74
N ALA A 20 11.92 -26.91 -13.62
CA ALA A 20 11.75 -25.48 -13.40
C ALA A 20 12.26 -24.72 -14.64
N ARG A 21 11.41 -23.87 -15.23
CA ARG A 21 11.77 -23.09 -16.42
C ARG A 21 12.92 -22.16 -16.07
N THR A 22 13.97 -22.15 -16.88
CA THR A 22 15.05 -21.18 -16.74
C THR A 22 14.68 -19.87 -17.45
N LEU A 23 15.36 -18.76 -17.09
CA LEU A 23 15.21 -17.50 -17.83
C LEU A 23 15.51 -17.66 -19.33
N GLU A 24 16.43 -18.54 -19.70
CA GLU A 24 16.73 -18.83 -21.11
C GLU A 24 15.59 -19.60 -21.80
N ASP A 25 14.90 -20.52 -21.10
CA ASP A 25 13.71 -21.20 -21.64
C ASP A 25 12.56 -20.21 -21.89
N VAL A 26 12.35 -19.28 -20.95
CA VAL A 26 11.34 -18.22 -21.09
C VAL A 26 11.69 -17.26 -22.22
N ARG A 27 12.97 -16.89 -22.36
CA ARG A 27 13.44 -16.10 -23.51
C ARG A 27 13.23 -16.82 -24.83
N ALA A 28 13.57 -18.10 -24.91
CA ALA A 28 13.41 -18.89 -26.13
C ALA A 28 11.94 -19.05 -26.52
N GLY A 29 11.03 -19.12 -25.55
CA GLY A 29 9.58 -19.15 -25.78
C GLY A 29 8.94 -17.79 -26.06
N SER A 30 9.59 -16.68 -25.69
CA SER A 30 9.07 -15.32 -25.92
C SER A 30 9.28 -14.88 -27.37
N LYS A 31 8.23 -14.34 -27.99
CA LYS A 31 8.28 -13.69 -29.31
C LYS A 31 9.39 -12.61 -29.38
N PHE A 32 9.68 -11.97 -28.26
CA PHE A 32 10.61 -10.86 -28.18
C PHE A 32 11.95 -11.23 -27.55
N GLY A 33 12.15 -12.47 -27.07
CA GLY A 33 13.36 -12.86 -26.33
C GLY A 33 14.68 -12.74 -27.12
N GLY A 34 14.62 -12.68 -28.44
CA GLY A 34 15.79 -12.41 -29.31
C GLY A 34 16.06 -10.92 -29.56
N ILE A 35 15.14 -10.02 -29.25
CA ILE A 35 15.26 -8.59 -29.53
C ILE A 35 16.26 -7.97 -28.55
N ARG A 36 17.27 -7.28 -29.08
CA ARG A 36 18.24 -6.56 -28.27
C ARG A 36 17.57 -5.35 -27.62
N GLY A 37 17.62 -5.30 -26.30
CA GLY A 37 17.18 -4.18 -25.51
C GLY A 37 18.21 -3.07 -25.37
N THR A 38 17.82 -2.05 -24.62
CA THR A 38 18.68 -0.94 -24.21
C THR A 38 18.76 -0.86 -22.70
N VAL A 39 19.84 -0.24 -22.20
CA VAL A 39 19.96 0.15 -20.80
C VAL A 39 20.07 1.66 -20.74
N THR A 40 19.15 2.29 -20.02
CA THR A 40 19.15 3.73 -19.77
C THR A 40 19.44 3.98 -18.30
N ALA A 41 20.34 4.91 -18.00
CA ALA A 41 20.65 5.33 -16.64
C ALA A 41 20.27 6.79 -16.44
N GLN A 42 19.58 7.09 -15.34
CA GLN A 42 19.18 8.45 -14.99
C GLN A 42 19.38 8.70 -13.49
N ILE A 43 19.87 9.90 -13.16
CA ILE A 43 19.93 10.38 -11.78
C ILE A 43 19.12 11.67 -11.72
N LYS A 44 18.00 11.65 -10.99
CA LYS A 44 17.09 12.77 -10.78
C LYS A 44 17.36 13.39 -9.41
N THR A 45 17.95 14.58 -9.40
CA THR A 45 18.36 15.29 -8.17
C THR A 45 17.51 16.53 -7.89
N ASP A 46 16.41 16.71 -8.61
CA ASP A 46 15.64 17.96 -8.62
C ASP A 46 15.11 18.34 -7.23
N ASN A 47 14.77 17.35 -6.41
CA ASN A 47 14.26 17.54 -5.05
C ASN A 47 15.36 17.60 -3.98
N LEU A 48 16.63 17.34 -4.32
CA LEU A 48 17.73 17.32 -3.36
C LEU A 48 17.90 18.66 -2.59
N PRO A 49 17.68 19.84 -3.21
CA PRO A 49 17.71 21.12 -2.50
C PRO A 49 16.66 21.24 -1.38
N GLU A 50 15.50 20.58 -1.48
CA GLU A 50 14.42 20.65 -0.48
C GLU A 50 14.89 20.18 0.90
N TYR A 51 15.83 19.22 0.91
CA TYR A 51 16.39 18.67 2.14
C TYR A 51 17.24 19.68 2.90
N LYS A 52 17.71 20.77 2.27
CA LYS A 52 18.62 21.76 2.89
C LYS A 52 19.86 21.11 3.52
N ALA A 53 20.34 20.01 2.93
CA ALA A 53 21.58 19.35 3.36
C ALA A 53 22.79 20.12 2.84
N SER A 54 23.93 20.00 3.51
CA SER A 54 25.19 20.63 3.07
C SER A 54 25.60 20.09 1.69
N ALA A 55 26.36 20.86 0.91
CA ALA A 55 26.89 20.39 -0.38
C ALA A 55 27.76 19.13 -0.23
N ALA A 56 28.49 19.02 0.90
CA ALA A 56 29.28 17.84 1.25
C ALA A 56 28.38 16.61 1.47
N ASP A 57 27.29 16.75 2.24
CA ASP A 57 26.32 15.66 2.44
C ASP A 57 25.66 15.24 1.14
N GLN A 58 25.22 16.20 0.32
CA GLN A 58 24.61 15.90 -0.98
C GLN A 58 25.57 15.12 -1.88
N THR A 59 26.83 15.54 -1.95
CA THR A 59 27.87 14.88 -2.75
C THR A 59 28.13 13.45 -2.24
N ALA A 60 28.31 13.29 -0.93
CA ALA A 60 28.55 11.99 -0.31
C ALA A 60 27.37 11.03 -0.53
N PHE A 61 26.14 11.52 -0.39
CA PHE A 61 24.94 10.73 -0.58
C PHE A 61 24.71 10.33 -2.04
N LEU A 62 25.00 11.21 -3.00
CA LEU A 62 24.95 10.85 -4.42
C LEU A 62 26.00 9.79 -4.77
N ALA A 63 27.15 9.77 -4.10
CA ALA A 63 28.15 8.70 -4.29
C ALA A 63 27.63 7.33 -3.80
N VAL A 64 26.88 7.31 -2.70
CA VAL A 64 26.15 6.10 -2.25
C VAL A 64 25.18 5.62 -3.33
N CYS A 65 24.31 6.52 -3.82
CA CYS A 65 23.30 6.16 -4.82
C CYS A 65 23.95 5.64 -6.12
N LYS A 66 25.04 6.28 -6.57
CA LYS A 66 25.83 5.83 -7.73
C LYS A 66 26.46 4.46 -7.50
N THR A 67 26.85 4.14 -6.26
CA THR A 67 27.38 2.82 -5.92
C THR A 67 26.32 1.74 -6.10
N VAL A 68 25.10 1.97 -5.58
CA VAL A 68 23.96 1.04 -5.77
C VAL A 68 23.64 0.89 -7.26
N ALA A 69 23.48 2.00 -7.99
CA ALA A 69 23.24 1.97 -9.43
C ALA A 69 24.35 1.23 -10.20
N SER A 70 25.62 1.33 -9.78
CA SER A 70 26.72 0.60 -10.42
C SER A 70 26.64 -0.93 -10.22
N VAL A 71 26.02 -1.40 -9.12
CA VAL A 71 25.79 -2.83 -8.91
C VAL A 71 24.77 -3.32 -9.93
N PHE A 72 23.66 -2.61 -10.11
CA PHE A 72 22.67 -2.92 -11.15
C PHE A 72 23.30 -2.95 -12.55
N ALA A 73 24.06 -1.91 -12.91
CA ALA A 73 24.67 -1.80 -14.24
C ALA A 73 25.69 -2.90 -14.57
N ARG A 74 26.33 -3.51 -13.56
CA ARG A 74 27.29 -4.62 -13.74
C ARG A 74 26.63 -5.99 -13.82
N HIS A 75 25.33 -6.10 -13.57
CA HIS A 75 24.64 -7.38 -13.65
C HIS A 75 24.72 -7.93 -15.09
N PRO A 76 25.01 -9.24 -15.29
CA PRO A 76 25.14 -9.81 -16.64
C PRO A 76 23.95 -9.54 -17.56
N LEU A 77 22.74 -9.51 -17.01
CA LEU A 77 21.52 -9.17 -17.78
C LEU A 77 21.51 -7.75 -18.34
N MET A 78 22.26 -6.83 -17.75
CA MET A 78 22.37 -5.44 -18.21
C MET A 78 23.46 -5.27 -19.28
N ALA A 79 24.44 -6.17 -19.35
CA ALA A 79 25.50 -6.08 -20.36
C ALA A 79 24.94 -6.29 -21.79
N ALA A 80 23.91 -7.14 -21.91
CA ALA A 80 23.22 -7.42 -23.16
C ALA A 80 21.74 -7.75 -22.89
N PRO A 81 20.89 -6.75 -22.57
CA PRO A 81 19.47 -7.01 -22.33
C PRO A 81 18.81 -7.57 -23.59
N ARG A 82 17.96 -8.58 -23.41
CA ARG A 82 17.29 -9.29 -24.49
C ARG A 82 15.83 -9.55 -24.13
N GLY A 83 14.92 -9.06 -24.98
CA GLY A 83 13.48 -9.10 -24.78
C GLY A 83 12.91 -8.00 -23.89
N PHE A 84 13.74 -7.06 -23.42
CA PHE A 84 13.30 -5.97 -22.55
C PHE A 84 14.24 -4.77 -22.65
N ASN A 85 13.74 -3.59 -22.30
CA ASN A 85 14.56 -2.43 -21.95
C ASN A 85 14.74 -2.35 -20.43
N ALA A 86 15.89 -1.83 -20.00
CA ALA A 86 16.20 -1.61 -18.59
C ALA A 86 16.44 -0.14 -18.27
N TYR A 87 15.93 0.28 -17.12
CA TYR A 87 16.01 1.65 -16.62
C TYR A 87 16.59 1.64 -15.21
N ASN A 88 17.82 2.14 -15.09
CA ASN A 88 18.50 2.34 -13.81
C ASN A 88 18.28 3.77 -13.36
N THR A 89 17.35 3.99 -12.44
CA THR A 89 16.95 5.33 -12.01
C THR A 89 17.31 5.55 -10.56
N VAL A 90 18.05 6.62 -10.29
CA VAL A 90 18.16 7.19 -8.94
C VAL A 90 17.19 8.35 -8.85
N MET A 91 16.28 8.32 -7.89
CA MET A 91 15.32 9.38 -7.62
C MET A 91 15.46 9.86 -6.17
N ILE A 92 15.61 11.17 -5.99
CA ILE A 92 15.45 11.81 -4.70
C ILE A 92 13.98 12.24 -4.60
N PRO A 93 13.14 11.61 -3.77
CA PRO A 93 11.73 11.99 -3.66
C PRO A 93 11.60 13.38 -3.00
N SER A 94 10.49 14.07 -3.27
CA SER A 94 10.17 15.32 -2.57
C SER A 94 9.88 15.06 -1.10
N LEU A 95 10.19 16.03 -0.24
CA LEU A 95 9.85 15.97 1.19
C LEU A 95 8.35 15.89 1.44
N GLU A 96 7.50 16.31 0.51
CA GLU A 96 6.03 16.17 0.64
C GLU A 96 5.60 14.69 0.77
N TYR A 97 6.38 13.77 0.20
CA TYR A 97 6.17 12.33 0.36
C TYR A 97 6.72 11.78 1.69
N SER A 98 7.60 12.54 2.36
CA SER A 98 7.98 12.22 3.74
C SER A 98 6.86 12.75 4.65
N SER A 99 6.00 11.85 5.12
CA SER A 99 4.89 12.18 6.02
C SER A 99 5.34 13.19 7.09
N ALA A 100 4.48 14.15 7.46
CA ALA A 100 4.75 15.13 8.53
C ALA A 100 5.28 14.47 9.84
N VAL A 101 4.97 13.20 10.06
CA VAL A 101 5.47 12.34 11.14
C VAL A 101 6.99 12.33 11.27
N LEU A 102 7.74 12.47 10.16
CA LEU A 102 9.21 12.46 10.13
C LEU A 102 9.85 13.80 9.77
N ALA A 103 9.06 14.84 9.50
CA ALA A 103 9.58 16.13 9.05
C ALA A 103 10.26 16.90 10.21
N THR A 104 11.50 16.53 10.54
CA THR A 104 12.33 17.24 11.52
C THR A 104 13.64 17.73 10.91
N ASN A 105 14.15 18.85 11.42
CA ASN A 105 15.50 19.30 11.10
C ASN A 105 16.51 18.18 11.43
N GLY A 106 17.31 17.77 10.44
CA GLY A 106 18.34 16.75 10.62
C GLY A 106 18.00 15.35 10.09
N MET A 107 16.86 15.15 9.43
CA MET A 107 16.56 13.90 8.74
C MET A 107 17.65 13.51 7.73
N PRO A 108 18.00 12.22 7.62
CA PRO A 108 18.91 11.76 6.60
C PRO A 108 18.36 12.05 5.20
N LEU A 109 19.25 12.11 4.23
CA LEU A 109 18.86 12.11 2.83
C LEU A 109 18.24 10.75 2.49
N ILE A 110 17.18 10.78 1.69
CA ILE A 110 16.47 9.59 1.19
C ILE A 110 16.59 9.50 -0.33
N ALA A 111 16.57 8.28 -0.85
CA ALA A 111 16.62 8.03 -2.29
C ALA A 111 15.99 6.69 -2.61
N ASP A 112 15.44 6.59 -3.82
CA ASP A 112 15.05 5.34 -4.44
C ASP A 112 16.03 5.04 -5.57
N CYS A 113 16.75 3.92 -5.46
CA CYS A 113 17.57 3.39 -6.55
C CYS A 113 16.83 2.22 -7.17
N SER A 114 16.21 2.43 -8.34
CA SER A 114 15.43 1.40 -9.03
C SER A 114 16.15 0.85 -10.26
N LEU A 115 16.01 -0.45 -10.48
CA LEU A 115 16.23 -1.09 -11.75
C LEU A 115 14.88 -1.62 -12.23
N THR A 116 14.32 -0.98 -13.26
CA THR A 116 13.02 -1.33 -13.84
C THR A 116 13.23 -1.96 -15.20
N MET A 117 12.51 -3.05 -15.50
CA MET A 117 12.49 -3.69 -16.80
C MET A 117 11.11 -3.59 -17.42
N ARG A 118 11.09 -3.41 -18.73
CA ARG A 118 9.87 -3.35 -19.54
C ARG A 118 10.05 -4.23 -20.75
N ASP A 119 9.19 -5.22 -20.97
CA ASP A 119 9.25 -6.01 -22.20
C ASP A 119 8.89 -5.20 -23.44
N PHE A 120 8.87 -5.91 -24.56
CA PHE A 120 8.28 -5.45 -25.79
C PHE A 120 6.89 -6.06 -25.97
N GLY A 121 5.93 -5.26 -26.43
CA GLY A 121 4.62 -5.68 -26.91
C GLY A 121 4.51 -5.55 -28.43
N ASP A 122 3.54 -6.27 -29.03
CA ASP A 122 3.23 -6.16 -30.46
C ASP A 122 2.50 -4.84 -30.75
N ASP A 123 2.93 -4.09 -31.76
CA ASP A 123 2.28 -2.84 -32.15
C ASP A 123 1.05 -3.04 -33.08
N GLY A 124 0.71 -4.28 -33.41
CA GLY A 124 -0.37 -4.67 -34.31
C GLY A 124 -0.06 -4.44 -35.80
N LYS A 125 1.14 -3.97 -36.13
CA LYS A 125 1.62 -3.64 -37.49
C LYS A 125 2.87 -4.43 -37.88
N GLY A 126 3.20 -5.47 -37.11
CA GLY A 126 4.40 -6.28 -37.32
C GLY A 126 5.68 -5.66 -36.76
N GLY A 127 5.57 -4.54 -36.03
CA GLY A 127 6.63 -3.98 -35.21
C GLY A 127 6.46 -4.35 -33.74
N TYR A 128 7.21 -3.67 -32.89
CA TYR A 128 7.11 -3.83 -31.44
C TYR A 128 7.24 -2.46 -30.77
N HIS A 129 6.65 -2.34 -29.59
CA HIS A 129 6.75 -1.17 -28.72
C HIS A 129 7.17 -1.62 -27.33
N GLU A 130 7.68 -0.73 -26.50
CA GLU A 130 7.91 -1.03 -25.10
C GLU A 130 6.58 -1.12 -24.36
N SER A 131 6.37 -2.19 -23.58
CA SER A 131 5.19 -2.29 -22.72
C SER A 131 5.24 -1.24 -21.62
N ILE A 132 4.14 -0.50 -21.48
CA ILE A 132 3.96 0.53 -20.46
C ILE A 132 3.06 0.08 -19.31
N SER A 133 2.39 -1.08 -19.44
CA SER A 133 1.35 -1.53 -18.50
C SER A 133 1.88 -2.24 -17.27
N THR A 134 3.04 -2.89 -17.39
CA THR A 134 3.62 -3.72 -16.33
C THR A 134 5.13 -3.58 -16.38
N SER A 135 5.74 -3.23 -15.24
CA SER A 135 7.19 -3.23 -15.13
C SER A 135 7.60 -4.06 -13.94
N ALA A 136 8.39 -5.10 -14.18
CA ALA A 136 9.08 -5.76 -13.09
C ALA A 136 10.27 -4.89 -12.67
N GLY A 137 10.73 -5.06 -11.44
CA GLY A 137 11.80 -4.23 -10.94
C GLY A 137 12.28 -4.60 -9.56
N VAL A 138 13.43 -4.05 -9.24
CA VAL A 138 13.94 -3.98 -7.87
C VAL A 138 14.12 -2.51 -7.51
N VAL A 139 13.70 -2.13 -6.31
CA VAL A 139 13.97 -0.81 -5.76
C VAL A 139 14.71 -0.96 -4.43
N VAL A 140 15.84 -0.27 -4.32
CA VAL A 140 16.57 -0.09 -3.06
C VAL A 140 16.24 1.30 -2.54
N HIS A 141 15.40 1.35 -1.53
CA HIS A 141 15.04 2.56 -0.81
C HIS A 141 16.07 2.82 0.29
N ILE A 142 16.63 4.02 0.30
CA ILE A 142 17.65 4.45 1.24
C ILE A 142 17.00 5.39 2.25
N ASN A 143 17.09 5.06 3.54
CA ASN A 143 16.60 5.86 4.66
C ASN A 143 15.07 6.16 4.63
N SER A 144 14.28 5.44 3.83
CA SER A 144 12.82 5.62 3.72
C SER A 144 12.04 4.86 4.79
N LEU A 145 12.15 5.25 6.06
CA LEU A 145 11.55 4.52 7.20
C LEU A 145 10.03 4.30 7.07
N MET A 146 9.30 5.26 6.51
CA MET A 146 7.85 5.13 6.34
C MET A 146 7.43 3.96 5.45
N LEU A 147 8.27 3.54 4.52
CA LEU A 147 7.93 2.43 3.63
C LEU A 147 7.77 1.11 4.38
N VAL A 148 8.40 0.97 5.57
CA VAL A 148 8.18 -0.17 6.47
C VAL A 148 6.71 -0.34 6.85
N PHE A 149 5.93 0.74 6.80
CA PHE A 149 4.53 0.78 7.20
C PHE A 149 3.58 1.02 6.01
N SER A 150 4.06 0.84 4.78
CA SER A 150 3.24 0.99 3.56
C SER A 150 1.99 0.12 3.63
N GLY A 151 0.81 0.73 3.48
CA GLY A 151 -0.48 0.05 3.56
C GLY A 151 -0.89 -0.44 4.96
N MET A 152 -0.14 -0.08 6.03
CA MET A 152 -0.41 -0.53 7.40
C MET A 152 -1.03 0.55 8.31
N HIS A 153 -1.41 1.69 7.73
CA HIS A 153 -2.10 2.75 8.47
C HIS A 153 -3.42 2.22 9.04
N ILE A 154 -3.63 2.49 10.33
CA ILE A 154 -4.95 2.28 10.96
C ILE A 154 -5.87 3.46 10.58
N TYR A 155 -5.29 4.65 10.53
CA TYR A 155 -5.96 5.88 10.13
C TYR A 155 -5.11 6.65 9.13
N ASN A 156 -5.76 7.18 8.09
CA ASN A 156 -5.10 7.96 7.05
C ASN A 156 -4.95 9.44 7.41
N GLU A 157 -5.78 9.96 8.32
CA GLU A 157 -5.78 11.37 8.71
C GLU A 157 -6.25 11.59 10.15
N GLY A 158 -5.81 12.69 10.75
CA GLY A 158 -6.28 13.17 12.06
C GLY A 158 -5.56 12.52 13.25
N ALA A 159 -6.24 12.48 14.41
CA ALA A 159 -5.67 11.87 15.60
C ALA A 159 -5.38 10.38 15.35
N GLY A 160 -4.12 9.97 15.52
CA GLY A 160 -3.67 8.60 15.31
C GLY A 160 -3.19 8.28 13.89
N ASP A 161 -2.99 9.28 13.04
CA ASP A 161 -2.37 9.11 11.71
C ASP A 161 -0.95 8.52 11.76
N ASP A 162 -0.32 8.49 12.94
CA ASP A 162 0.96 7.85 13.22
C ASP A 162 0.86 6.45 13.85
N LEU A 163 -0.33 5.84 13.85
CA LEU A 163 -0.56 4.48 14.33
C LEU A 163 -0.63 3.49 13.17
N PHE A 164 0.06 2.38 13.34
CA PHE A 164 0.21 1.34 12.33
C PHE A 164 0.01 -0.04 12.93
N TYR A 165 -0.43 -0.98 12.10
CA TYR A 165 -0.22 -2.39 12.40
C TYR A 165 1.27 -2.71 12.38
N GLN A 166 1.72 -3.54 13.31
CA GLN A 166 3.09 -3.97 13.38
C GLN A 166 3.44 -4.83 12.15
N PRO A 167 4.51 -4.49 11.41
CA PRO A 167 4.96 -5.32 10.29
C PRO A 167 5.21 -6.77 10.71
N LYS A 168 4.60 -7.72 10.01
CA LYS A 168 4.75 -9.15 10.29
C LYS A 168 6.03 -9.68 9.65
N LYS A 169 6.96 -10.19 10.47
CA LYS A 169 8.16 -10.87 9.96
C LYS A 169 7.76 -12.22 9.36
N THR A 170 8.01 -12.42 8.07
CA THR A 170 7.71 -13.67 7.35
C THR A 170 8.91 -14.53 7.07
N GLY A 171 10.12 -13.97 7.20
CA GLY A 171 11.33 -14.76 7.01
C GLY A 171 12.60 -13.92 7.07
N THR A 172 13.58 -14.36 6.30
CA THR A 172 14.86 -13.67 6.14
C THR A 172 15.31 -13.69 4.69
N PHE A 173 16.01 -12.63 4.26
CA PHE A 173 16.69 -12.56 2.97
C PHE A 173 18.16 -12.19 3.22
N ASN A 174 19.08 -13.06 2.80
CA ASN A 174 20.52 -12.89 3.07
C ASN A 174 20.83 -12.57 4.55
N GLY A 175 20.12 -13.22 5.48
CA GLY A 175 20.27 -13.00 6.93
C GLY A 175 19.51 -11.81 7.51
N HIS A 176 18.90 -10.96 6.68
CA HIS A 176 18.14 -9.79 7.15
C HIS A 176 16.63 -10.08 7.24
N PRO A 177 15.89 -9.46 8.18
CA PRO A 177 14.45 -9.67 8.29
C PRO A 177 13.70 -9.33 6.99
N ARG A 178 12.82 -10.24 6.59
CA ARG A 178 11.77 -9.98 5.61
C ARG A 178 10.45 -9.74 6.33
N TYR A 179 9.77 -8.68 5.96
CA TYR A 179 8.41 -8.36 6.42
C TYR A 179 7.44 -8.46 5.25
N HIS A 180 6.20 -8.84 5.55
CA HIS A 180 5.14 -8.97 4.56
C HIS A 180 3.79 -8.65 5.22
N ASP A 181 3.03 -7.75 4.61
CA ASP A 181 1.59 -7.59 4.87
C ASP A 181 0.90 -7.17 3.55
N VAL A 182 1.29 -6.03 2.98
CA VAL A 182 0.85 -5.58 1.64
C VAL A 182 1.95 -5.81 0.60
N ASP A 183 3.19 -5.41 0.93
CA ASP A 183 4.35 -5.53 0.05
C ASP A 183 5.43 -6.39 0.73
N SER A 184 6.02 -7.32 -0.02
CA SER A 184 7.21 -8.04 0.44
C SER A 184 8.40 -7.10 0.48
N MET A 185 8.87 -6.80 1.68
CA MET A 185 9.98 -5.89 1.89
C MET A 185 11.09 -6.55 2.70
N ILE A 186 12.33 -6.32 2.27
CA ILE A 186 13.52 -6.76 2.99
C ILE A 186 14.11 -5.54 3.66
N VAL A 187 14.30 -5.61 4.97
CA VAL A 187 14.72 -4.45 5.76
C VAL A 187 16.09 -4.71 6.36
N LEU A 188 17.04 -3.85 6.00
CA LEU A 188 18.39 -3.85 6.55
C LEU A 188 18.56 -2.64 7.45
N ASN A 189 18.73 -2.92 8.73
CA ASN A 189 18.86 -1.92 9.77
C ASN A 189 20.33 -1.85 10.24
N ALA A 190 21.01 -0.73 9.96
CA ALA A 190 22.36 -0.48 10.48
C ALA A 190 22.32 0.06 11.92
N SER A 191 21.19 0.60 12.35
CA SER A 191 20.97 1.14 13.69
C SER A 191 20.61 0.03 14.68
N LYS A 192 20.99 0.21 15.95
CA LYS A 192 20.51 -0.64 17.04
C LYS A 192 19.15 -0.19 17.57
N LYS A 193 18.66 0.99 17.15
CA LYS A 193 17.35 1.49 17.55
C LYS A 193 16.25 0.67 16.86
N PRO A 194 15.12 0.41 17.53
CA PRO A 194 13.99 -0.24 16.89
C PRO A 194 13.37 0.71 15.85
N LEU A 195 12.84 0.16 14.77
CA LEU A 195 12.19 0.92 13.69
C LEU A 195 10.87 1.54 14.14
N TRP A 196 10.20 0.91 15.10
CA TRP A 196 8.95 1.35 15.70
C TRP A 196 8.97 1.18 17.21
N LEU A 197 8.02 1.84 17.87
CA LEU A 197 7.76 1.70 19.30
C LEU A 197 6.36 1.11 19.51
N PRO A 198 6.17 0.25 20.53
CA PRO A 198 4.85 -0.26 20.86
C PRO A 198 3.95 0.88 21.32
N VAL A 199 2.68 0.84 20.92
CA VAL A 199 1.64 1.75 21.40
C VAL A 199 0.90 1.05 22.53
N SER A 200 0.68 1.75 23.64
CA SER A 200 -0.01 1.16 24.80
C SER A 200 -1.52 1.06 24.57
N ALA A 201 -2.20 0.14 25.25
CA ALA A 201 -3.66 0.00 25.20
C ALA A 201 -4.38 1.29 25.60
N GLU A 202 -3.91 1.97 26.65
CA GLU A 202 -4.48 3.23 27.10
C GLU A 202 -4.34 4.33 26.05
N GLU A 203 -3.18 4.40 25.40
CA GLU A 203 -2.93 5.35 24.33
C GLU A 203 -3.83 5.10 23.12
N PHE A 204 -3.98 3.84 22.70
CA PHE A 204 -4.80 3.45 21.57
C PHE A 204 -6.30 3.81 21.77
N ILE A 205 -6.87 3.51 22.95
CA ILE A 205 -8.25 3.90 23.27
C ILE A 205 -8.39 5.43 23.37
N THR A 206 -7.40 6.11 23.95
CA THR A 206 -7.42 7.58 24.05
C THR A 206 -7.42 8.24 22.68
N VAL A 207 -6.68 7.69 21.72
CA VAL A 207 -6.71 8.14 20.31
C VAL A 207 -8.08 7.91 19.69
N HIS A 208 -8.71 6.73 19.89
CA HIS A 208 -10.08 6.47 19.42
C HIS A 208 -11.06 7.50 19.98
N ILE A 209 -11.02 7.79 21.28
CA ILE A 209 -11.88 8.79 21.91
C ILE A 209 -11.73 10.15 21.23
N ARG A 210 -10.49 10.63 21.07
CA ARG A 210 -10.20 11.93 20.43
C ARG A 210 -10.67 11.97 18.98
N ARG A 211 -10.52 10.85 18.26
CA ARG A 211 -10.96 10.73 16.87
C ARG A 211 -12.49 10.79 16.78
N THR A 212 -13.20 10.02 17.61
CA THR A 212 -14.66 10.04 17.66
C THR A 212 -15.20 11.42 18.08
N GLU A 213 -14.53 12.10 19.01
CA GLU A 213 -14.85 13.49 19.38
C GLU A 213 -14.67 14.45 18.18
N ALA A 214 -13.57 14.33 17.43
CA ALA A 214 -13.32 15.16 16.24
C ALA A 214 -14.32 14.88 15.09
N GLU A 215 -14.68 13.61 14.86
CA GLU A 215 -15.66 13.20 13.85
C GLU A 215 -17.06 13.69 14.22
N ARG A 216 -17.44 13.61 15.51
CA ARG A 216 -18.66 14.23 16.04
C ARG A 216 -18.68 15.72 15.73
N ASP A 217 -17.66 16.45 16.15
CA ASP A 217 -17.64 17.91 16.04
C ASP A 217 -17.66 18.35 14.56
N LYS A 218 -16.93 17.65 13.68
CA LYS A 218 -16.97 17.86 12.22
C LYS A 218 -18.37 17.59 11.64
N THR A 219 -19.00 16.50 12.05
CA THR A 219 -20.35 16.12 11.59
C THR A 219 -21.38 17.16 12.03
N LEU A 220 -21.38 17.54 13.31
CA LEU A 220 -22.32 18.50 13.87
C LEU A 220 -22.13 19.91 13.28
N ALA A 221 -20.88 20.32 13.01
CA ALA A 221 -20.59 21.59 12.34
C ALA A 221 -20.99 21.58 10.85
N GLY A 222 -20.88 20.43 10.17
CA GLY A 222 -21.29 20.25 8.78
C GLY A 222 -22.81 20.19 8.59
N MET A 223 -23.56 19.88 9.65
CA MET A 223 -25.03 19.92 9.65
C MET A 223 -25.51 21.37 9.57
N LYS A 224 -25.79 21.82 8.35
CA LYS A 224 -26.70 22.94 8.10
C LYS A 224 -28.04 22.59 8.75
N GLY A 225 -28.78 23.59 9.23
CA GLY A 225 -30.05 23.40 9.95
C GLY A 225 -31.07 22.53 9.18
N PRO A 226 -32.26 22.27 9.75
CA PRO A 226 -33.27 21.43 9.10
C PRO A 226 -33.41 21.79 7.63
N LEU A 227 -33.25 20.81 6.74
CA LEU A 227 -33.66 21.00 5.36
C LEU A 227 -35.15 21.30 5.40
N SER A 228 -35.53 22.47 4.92
CA SER A 228 -36.93 22.79 4.71
C SER A 228 -37.55 21.70 3.83
N PRO A 229 -38.86 21.43 3.94
CA PRO A 229 -39.54 20.50 3.03
C PRO A 229 -39.23 20.78 1.55
N LYS A 230 -39.02 22.05 1.22
CA LYS A 230 -38.57 22.48 -0.10
C LYS A 230 -37.16 21.98 -0.45
N GLU A 231 -36.19 22.13 0.45
CA GLU A 231 -34.82 21.62 0.24
C GLU A 231 -34.77 20.08 0.16
N ILE A 232 -35.63 19.36 0.88
CA ILE A 232 -35.77 17.90 0.74
C ILE A 232 -36.29 17.53 -0.65
N VAL A 233 -37.32 18.24 -1.13
CA VAL A 233 -37.88 18.04 -2.47
C VAL A 233 -36.88 18.39 -3.57
N ASP A 234 -36.19 19.51 -3.42
CA ASP A 234 -35.26 20.07 -4.40
C ASP A 234 -33.92 19.31 -4.43
N SER A 235 -33.52 18.66 -3.33
CA SER A 235 -32.33 17.82 -3.27
C SER A 235 -32.44 16.65 -4.25
N GLY A 236 -31.49 16.55 -5.18
CA GLY A 236 -31.44 15.50 -6.20
C GLY A 236 -32.51 15.61 -7.29
N LYS A 237 -33.37 16.64 -7.29
CA LYS A 237 -34.48 16.77 -8.23
C LYS A 237 -34.01 16.91 -9.66
N ALA A 238 -32.98 17.73 -9.89
CA ALA A 238 -32.41 17.93 -11.22
C ALA A 238 -31.85 16.62 -11.78
N GLU A 239 -31.18 15.81 -10.96
CA GLU A 239 -30.67 14.49 -11.34
C GLU A 239 -31.80 13.50 -11.64
N ARG A 240 -32.85 13.47 -10.81
CA ARG A 240 -34.04 12.63 -11.06
C ARG A 240 -34.76 13.02 -12.34
N GLU A 241 -34.99 14.32 -12.56
CA GLU A 241 -35.62 14.85 -13.78
C GLU A 241 -34.79 14.56 -15.03
N LYS A 242 -33.47 14.68 -14.94
CA LYS A 242 -32.55 14.35 -16.04
C LYS A 242 -32.60 12.86 -16.36
N ALA A 243 -32.43 11.99 -15.36
CA ALA A 243 -32.47 10.54 -15.53
C ALA A 243 -33.82 10.09 -16.11
N PHE A 244 -34.92 10.65 -15.60
CA PHE A 244 -36.26 10.38 -16.12
C PHE A 244 -36.41 10.84 -17.57
N THR A 245 -35.94 12.04 -17.93
CA THR A 245 -36.04 12.59 -19.29
C THR A 245 -35.30 11.70 -20.30
N GLU A 246 -34.10 11.23 -19.95
CA GLU A 246 -33.32 10.31 -20.78
C GLU A 246 -34.05 8.98 -20.99
N ALA A 247 -34.56 8.37 -19.91
CA ALA A 247 -35.34 7.13 -19.96
C ALA A 247 -36.64 7.29 -20.78
N TYR A 248 -37.36 8.41 -20.59
CA TYR A 248 -38.59 8.72 -21.31
C TYR A 248 -38.35 8.87 -22.81
N LEU A 249 -37.30 9.58 -23.24
CA LEU A 249 -36.97 9.75 -24.65
C LEU A 249 -36.60 8.42 -25.33
N MET A 250 -35.92 7.52 -24.61
CA MET A 250 -35.63 6.18 -25.09
C MET A 250 -36.91 5.34 -25.22
N LEU A 251 -37.74 5.31 -24.17
CA LEU A 251 -38.98 4.53 -24.15
C LEU A 251 -40.01 5.04 -25.17
N LYS A 252 -40.08 6.35 -25.43
CA LYS A 252 -41.03 6.93 -26.40
C LYS A 252 -40.76 6.48 -27.84
N LYS A 253 -39.50 6.17 -28.18
CA LYS A 253 -39.13 5.67 -29.52
C LYS A 253 -39.63 4.25 -29.76
N THR A 254 -39.67 3.43 -28.71
CA THR A 254 -39.98 1.99 -28.80
C THR A 254 -41.42 1.69 -28.41
N ASN A 255 -41.96 2.36 -27.39
CA ASN A 255 -43.33 2.21 -26.91
C ASN A 255 -43.92 3.55 -26.44
N PRO A 256 -44.55 4.34 -27.34
CA PRO A 256 -45.10 5.65 -27.00
C PRO A 256 -46.17 5.62 -25.90
N LYS A 257 -46.99 4.56 -25.83
CA LYS A 257 -48.05 4.46 -24.82
C LYS A 257 -47.47 4.25 -23.42
N GLU A 258 -46.49 3.38 -23.31
CA GLU A 258 -45.79 3.10 -22.04
C GLU A 258 -44.97 4.30 -21.57
N ALA A 259 -44.36 5.06 -22.49
CA ALA A 259 -43.66 6.29 -22.15
C ALA A 259 -44.57 7.36 -21.51
N GLU A 260 -45.78 7.56 -22.04
CA GLU A 260 -46.75 8.49 -21.43
C GLU A 260 -47.27 7.99 -20.08
N GLN A 261 -47.41 6.67 -19.90
CA GLN A 261 -47.76 6.06 -18.61
C GLN A 261 -46.64 6.27 -17.58
N ALA A 262 -45.38 5.98 -17.92
CA ALA A 262 -44.22 6.21 -17.06
C ALA A 262 -44.07 7.69 -16.68
N LYS A 263 -44.39 8.62 -17.58
CA LYS A 263 -44.43 10.06 -17.28
C LYS A 263 -45.50 10.43 -16.27
N LYS A 264 -46.67 9.80 -16.35
CA LYS A 264 -47.73 10.01 -15.36
C LYS A 264 -47.29 9.50 -13.99
N GLU A 265 -46.72 8.30 -13.94
CA GLU A 265 -46.21 7.67 -12.72
C GLU A 265 -45.08 8.48 -12.08
N PHE A 266 -44.12 8.98 -12.86
CA PHE A 266 -43.06 9.86 -12.36
C PHE A 266 -43.61 11.14 -11.72
N ASN A 267 -44.58 11.79 -12.37
CA ASN A 267 -45.21 13.00 -11.82
C ASN A 267 -46.03 12.71 -10.56
N GLU A 268 -46.68 11.55 -10.47
CA GLU A 268 -47.39 11.11 -9.27
C GLU A 268 -46.41 10.79 -8.13
N ALA A 269 -45.29 10.13 -8.43
CA ALA A 269 -44.21 9.86 -7.50
C ALA A 269 -43.57 11.15 -6.96
N GLU A 270 -43.28 12.15 -7.81
CA GLU A 270 -42.75 13.45 -7.37
C GLU A 270 -43.74 14.21 -6.48
N LYS A 271 -45.05 14.14 -6.77
CA LYS A 271 -46.10 14.71 -5.89
C LYS A 271 -46.17 13.98 -4.55
N GLN A 272 -46.04 12.66 -4.56
CA GLN A 272 -46.04 11.84 -3.35
C GLN A 272 -44.80 12.14 -2.50
N PHE A 273 -43.62 12.22 -3.13
CA PHE A 273 -42.37 12.62 -2.49
C PHE A 273 -42.48 14.02 -1.85
N ALA A 274 -43.09 14.98 -2.55
CA ALA A 274 -43.32 16.32 -1.98
C ALA A 274 -44.29 16.31 -0.78
N LYS A 275 -45.30 15.45 -0.79
CA LYS A 275 -46.19 15.27 0.38
C LYS A 275 -45.47 14.63 1.56
N GLU A 276 -44.67 13.61 1.30
CA GLU A 276 -43.87 12.92 2.31
C GLU A 276 -42.85 13.87 2.94
N ALA A 277 -42.14 14.64 2.12
CA ALA A 277 -41.23 15.70 2.57
C ALA A 277 -41.95 16.78 3.40
N ALA A 278 -43.16 17.20 3.00
CA ALA A 278 -43.97 18.13 3.77
C ALA A 278 -44.51 17.55 5.09
N SER A 279 -44.64 16.22 5.17
CA SER A 279 -45.03 15.49 6.37
C SER A 279 -43.86 15.07 7.25
N HIS A 280 -42.62 15.28 6.79
CA HIS A 280 -41.41 14.94 7.53
C HIS A 280 -41.29 15.88 8.74
N LYS A 281 -41.45 15.31 9.93
CA LYS A 281 -41.50 16.06 11.20
C LYS A 281 -40.17 16.08 11.94
N GLU A 282 -39.19 15.28 11.52
CA GLU A 282 -37.86 15.31 12.13
C GLU A 282 -37.24 16.68 11.85
N SER A 283 -37.08 17.44 12.93
CA SER A 283 -36.36 18.69 12.85
C SER A 283 -34.87 18.41 12.69
N GLY A 284 -34.13 19.35 12.11
CA GLY A 284 -32.67 19.26 12.06
C GLY A 284 -32.05 19.19 13.45
N ASP A 285 -32.75 19.71 14.47
CA ASP A 285 -32.34 19.59 15.88
C ASP A 285 -32.53 18.15 16.40
N ASP A 286 -33.57 17.43 15.99
CA ASP A 286 -33.77 16.01 16.33
C ASP A 286 -32.68 15.14 15.69
N ILE A 287 -32.40 15.36 14.40
CA ILE A 287 -31.33 14.66 13.67
C ILE A 287 -29.96 14.96 14.31
N ARG A 288 -29.72 16.22 14.66
CA ARG A 288 -28.49 16.65 15.35
C ARG A 288 -28.36 15.97 16.70
N ALA A 289 -29.42 15.95 17.51
CA ALA A 289 -29.45 15.29 18.80
C ALA A 289 -29.23 13.78 18.69
N GLN A 290 -29.83 13.13 17.68
CA GLN A 290 -29.64 11.71 17.42
C GLN A 290 -28.19 11.40 17.04
N ASN A 291 -27.61 12.16 16.11
CA ASN A 291 -26.20 11.99 15.72
C ASN A 291 -25.26 12.25 16.89
N GLN A 292 -25.49 13.34 17.64
CA GLN A 292 -24.73 13.63 18.84
C GLN A 292 -24.79 12.46 19.82
N LYS A 293 -25.99 11.90 20.06
CA LYS A 293 -26.18 10.75 20.96
C LYS A 293 -25.39 9.52 20.49
N ILE A 294 -25.36 9.22 19.19
CA ILE A 294 -24.59 8.09 18.64
C ILE A 294 -23.09 8.24 19.00
N TYR A 295 -22.51 9.42 18.76
CA TYR A 295 -21.12 9.67 19.09
C TYR A 295 -20.86 9.68 20.59
N ASP A 296 -21.73 10.31 21.38
CA ASP A 296 -21.58 10.40 22.83
C ASP A 296 -21.70 9.01 23.49
N ASP A 297 -22.59 8.14 23.00
CA ASP A 297 -22.72 6.75 23.45
C ASP A 297 -21.44 5.95 23.14
N ARG A 298 -20.88 6.12 21.94
CA ARG A 298 -19.61 5.48 21.54
C ARG A 298 -18.43 5.96 22.38
N ILE A 299 -18.31 7.27 22.60
CA ILE A 299 -17.28 7.87 23.47
C ILE A 299 -17.42 7.32 24.90
N ALA A 300 -18.65 7.23 25.41
CA ALA A 300 -18.91 6.66 26.73
C ALA A 300 -18.52 5.17 26.81
N ALA A 301 -18.79 4.39 25.76
CA ALA A 301 -18.37 2.99 25.69
C ALA A 301 -16.84 2.83 25.71
N LEU A 302 -16.11 3.61 24.91
CA LEU A 302 -14.63 3.63 24.92
C LEU A 302 -14.06 4.05 26.28
N LYS A 303 -14.66 5.07 26.93
CA LYS A 303 -14.25 5.51 28.28
C LYS A 303 -14.51 4.44 29.34
N ARG A 304 -15.60 3.68 29.22
CA ARG A 304 -15.89 2.52 30.09
C ARG A 304 -14.86 1.41 29.87
N GLU A 305 -14.56 1.06 28.62
CA GLU A 305 -13.54 0.07 28.27
C GLU A 305 -12.18 0.45 28.87
N LEU A 306 -11.72 1.69 28.68
CA LEU A 306 -10.47 2.19 29.26
C LEU A 306 -10.47 2.09 30.79
N THR A 307 -11.59 2.42 31.43
CA THR A 307 -11.73 2.36 32.89
C THR A 307 -11.66 0.93 33.41
N ALA A 308 -12.19 -0.04 32.65
CA ALA A 308 -12.17 -1.46 32.99
C ALA A 308 -10.77 -2.09 32.91
N LEU A 309 -9.85 -1.51 32.13
CA LEU A 309 -8.47 -1.98 32.06
C LEU A 309 -7.72 -1.75 33.37
N SER A 310 -7.07 -2.80 33.88
CA SER A 310 -6.11 -2.70 34.99
C SER A 310 -4.89 -1.85 34.60
N ALA A 311 -4.14 -1.35 35.60
CA ALA A 311 -2.93 -0.56 35.37
C ALA A 311 -1.87 -1.32 34.55
N LEU A 312 -1.81 -2.65 34.66
CA LEU A 312 -0.92 -3.48 33.85
C LEU A 312 -1.41 -3.55 32.39
N GLN A 313 -2.70 -3.80 32.17
CA GLN A 313 -3.28 -3.88 30.83
C GLN A 313 -3.16 -2.55 30.08
N ARG A 314 -3.39 -1.42 30.77
CA ARG A 314 -3.23 -0.07 30.18
C ARG A 314 -1.84 0.16 29.60
N LYS A 315 -0.80 -0.36 30.27
CA LYS A 315 0.61 -0.25 29.86
C LYS A 315 1.05 -1.33 28.88
N ALA A 316 0.28 -2.41 28.73
CA ALA A 316 0.58 -3.44 27.75
C ALA A 316 0.44 -2.86 26.33
N GLN A 317 1.16 -3.46 25.38
CA GLN A 317 1.03 -3.08 23.97
C GLN A 317 -0.40 -3.37 23.49
N ALA A 318 -0.99 -2.41 22.78
CA ALA A 318 -2.28 -2.55 22.13
C ALA A 318 -2.22 -3.66 21.08
N VAL A 319 -3.25 -4.51 21.06
CA VAL A 319 -3.45 -5.56 20.08
C VAL A 319 -4.86 -5.43 19.54
N PHE A 320 -4.98 -5.19 18.24
CA PHE A 320 -6.25 -5.07 17.55
C PHE A 320 -6.70 -6.44 17.01
N VAL A 321 -7.96 -6.78 17.27
CA VAL A 321 -8.59 -8.04 16.83
C VAL A 321 -9.90 -7.79 16.05
N GLY A 322 -10.36 -6.54 15.97
CA GLY A 322 -11.63 -6.15 15.36
C GLY A 322 -12.60 -5.56 16.39
N GLU A 323 -13.34 -4.53 15.99
CA GLU A 323 -14.33 -3.88 16.86
C GLU A 323 -15.56 -4.77 17.11
N SER A 324 -16.10 -4.68 18.34
CA SER A 324 -17.34 -5.36 18.75
C SER A 324 -18.12 -4.51 19.76
N ASP A 325 -19.31 -4.97 20.15
CA ASP A 325 -20.13 -4.30 21.17
C ASP A 325 -19.45 -4.34 22.55
N GLU A 326 -18.76 -5.44 22.87
CA GLU A 326 -18.01 -5.61 24.11
C GLU A 326 -16.67 -4.84 24.12
N HIS A 327 -16.02 -4.78 22.96
CA HIS A 327 -14.72 -4.13 22.76
C HIS A 327 -14.84 -3.05 21.68
N PRO A 328 -15.38 -1.87 22.02
CA PRO A 328 -15.57 -0.81 21.04
C PRO A 328 -14.25 -0.37 20.41
N SER A 329 -13.13 -0.37 21.14
CA SER A 329 -11.82 -0.07 20.52
C SER A 329 -11.26 -1.18 19.63
N GLY A 330 -11.87 -2.37 19.65
CA GLY A 330 -11.36 -3.56 18.99
C GLY A 330 -10.07 -4.13 19.58
N LEU A 331 -9.74 -3.77 20.84
CA LEU A 331 -8.63 -4.37 21.57
C LEU A 331 -8.94 -5.80 21.99
N GLY A 332 -7.94 -6.68 21.92
CA GLY A 332 -8.04 -8.07 22.32
C GLY A 332 -6.73 -8.64 22.87
N SER A 333 -6.63 -9.96 22.88
CA SER A 333 -5.45 -10.71 23.32
C SER A 333 -4.47 -10.95 22.16
N PRO A 334 -3.13 -10.98 22.41
CA PRO A 334 -2.15 -11.40 21.41
C PRO A 334 -2.31 -12.84 20.93
N THR A 335 -3.15 -13.65 21.58
CA THR A 335 -3.45 -15.03 21.21
C THR A 335 -4.70 -15.18 20.34
N ASP A 336 -5.46 -14.10 20.14
CA ASP A 336 -6.70 -14.15 19.38
C ASP A 336 -6.43 -14.34 17.88
N GLU A 337 -7.42 -14.88 17.18
CA GLU A 337 -7.38 -14.99 15.73
C GLU A 337 -7.28 -13.60 15.11
N ASN A 338 -6.37 -13.43 14.14
CA ASN A 338 -6.10 -12.14 13.48
C ASN A 338 -5.53 -11.02 14.36
N ALA A 339 -5.04 -11.34 15.57
CA ALA A 339 -4.39 -10.37 16.45
C ALA A 339 -3.24 -9.61 15.74
N ARG A 340 -3.36 -8.28 15.68
CA ARG A 340 -2.32 -7.39 15.16
C ARG A 340 -1.86 -6.43 16.24
N HIS A 341 -0.57 -6.46 16.53
CA HIS A 341 0.04 -5.49 17.45
C HIS A 341 0.00 -4.08 16.84
N ILE A 342 -0.26 -3.08 17.68
CA ILE A 342 -0.24 -1.67 17.27
C ILE A 342 1.09 -1.03 17.64
N VAL A 343 1.64 -0.28 16.71
CA VAL A 343 2.94 0.39 16.84
C VAL A 343 2.88 1.79 16.24
N ARG A 344 3.94 2.56 16.49
CA ARG A 344 4.20 3.83 15.81
C ARG A 344 5.64 3.93 15.36
N VAL A 345 5.90 4.81 14.41
CA VAL A 345 7.26 5.09 13.93
C VAL A 345 8.15 5.57 15.08
N ASN A 346 9.35 5.02 15.19
CA ASN A 346 10.34 5.57 16.11
C ASN A 346 10.94 6.85 15.53
N ARG A 347 10.41 8.01 15.92
CA ARG A 347 10.88 9.32 15.41
C ARG A 347 12.34 9.61 15.76
N ASP A 348 12.87 8.97 16.80
CA ASP A 348 14.28 9.08 17.19
C ASP A 348 15.20 8.09 16.45
N TYR A 349 14.67 7.26 15.54
CA TYR A 349 15.46 6.24 14.82
C TYR A 349 16.68 6.85 14.13
N PHE A 350 16.52 8.01 13.50
CA PHE A 350 17.59 8.73 12.80
C PHE A 350 18.35 9.74 13.68
N ASN A 351 17.96 9.91 14.94
CA ASN A 351 18.60 10.84 15.88
C ASN A 351 19.85 10.19 16.51
N ASP A 352 20.86 9.90 15.69
CA ASP A 352 22.06 9.14 16.06
C ASP A 352 23.36 9.96 15.96
N GLY A 353 23.28 11.22 15.56
CA GLY A 353 24.42 12.13 15.41
C GLY A 353 25.28 11.89 14.16
N LEU A 354 24.93 10.93 13.30
CA LEU A 354 25.66 10.69 12.05
C LEU A 354 25.33 11.79 11.00
N PRO A 355 26.21 12.03 10.01
CA PRO A 355 25.92 12.96 8.91
C PRO A 355 24.64 12.62 8.16
N ARG A 356 23.99 13.61 7.54
CA ARG A 356 22.72 13.38 6.82
C ARG A 356 22.88 12.46 5.61
N SER A 357 24.09 12.38 5.08
CA SER A 357 24.49 11.46 4.01
C SER A 357 24.66 10.00 4.44
N ALA A 358 24.73 9.71 5.75
CA ALA A 358 24.92 8.34 6.22
C ALA A 358 23.68 7.46 5.97
N VAL A 359 23.93 6.27 5.44
CA VAL A 359 22.92 5.22 5.24
C VAL A 359 22.71 4.49 6.56
N ARG A 360 21.48 4.48 7.05
CA ARG A 360 21.08 3.80 8.29
C ARG A 360 20.05 2.71 8.06
N LEU A 361 19.34 2.79 6.95
CA LEU A 361 18.26 1.88 6.58
C LEU A 361 18.31 1.65 5.08
N LEU A 362 18.27 0.38 4.67
CA LEU A 362 17.94 -0.02 3.31
C LEU A 362 16.65 -0.84 3.34
N ILE A 363 15.73 -0.54 2.45
CA ILE A 363 14.54 -1.35 2.21
C ILE A 363 14.57 -1.79 0.77
N ILE A 364 14.40 -3.08 0.51
CA ILE A 364 14.41 -3.65 -0.83
C ILE A 364 13.03 -4.17 -1.13
N THR A 365 12.47 -3.72 -2.24
CA THR A 365 11.19 -4.16 -2.77
C THR A 365 11.39 -4.72 -4.17
N PHE A 366 10.59 -5.73 -4.50
CA PHE A 366 10.52 -6.29 -5.85
C PHE A 366 9.11 -6.08 -6.40
N SER A 367 9.02 -5.61 -7.63
CA SER A 367 7.78 -5.54 -8.39
C SER A 367 7.77 -6.68 -9.40
N ILE A 368 6.71 -7.49 -9.40
CA ILE A 368 6.45 -8.61 -10.31
C ILE A 368 4.97 -8.48 -10.71
N ASN A 369 4.64 -8.54 -12.00
CA ASN A 369 3.27 -8.34 -12.51
C ASN A 369 2.57 -7.04 -12.08
N GLY A 370 3.31 -5.96 -11.84
CA GLY A 370 2.76 -4.68 -11.41
C GLY A 370 2.30 -4.63 -9.94
N GLY A 371 2.57 -5.69 -9.16
CA GLY A 371 2.40 -5.74 -7.72
C GLY A 371 3.73 -6.02 -7.01
N TYR A 372 3.80 -5.75 -5.70
CA TYR A 372 4.95 -6.11 -4.90
C TYR A 372 4.88 -7.59 -4.50
N ALA A 373 5.89 -8.38 -4.84
CA ALA A 373 5.85 -9.84 -4.68
C ALA A 373 6.96 -10.38 -3.79
N ASP A 374 6.66 -11.46 -3.06
CA ASP A 374 7.71 -12.29 -2.46
C ASP A 374 8.38 -13.13 -3.55
N THR A 375 9.62 -12.78 -3.91
CA THR A 375 10.39 -13.51 -4.92
C THR A 375 10.70 -14.96 -4.52
N SER A 376 10.58 -15.33 -3.25
CA SER A 376 10.72 -16.73 -2.82
C SER A 376 9.43 -17.56 -2.98
N ALA A 377 8.29 -16.89 -3.16
CA ALA A 377 7.03 -17.53 -3.51
C ALA A 377 6.81 -17.55 -5.04
N PHE A 378 7.79 -17.09 -5.82
CA PHE A 378 7.73 -17.10 -7.27
C PHE A 378 7.75 -18.54 -7.79
N ASP A 379 6.63 -18.95 -8.38
CA ASP A 379 6.44 -20.30 -8.90
C ASP A 379 6.74 -20.32 -10.40
N THR A 380 7.96 -20.72 -10.75
CA THR A 380 8.43 -20.78 -12.14
C THR A 380 7.59 -21.67 -13.07
N GLU A 381 6.65 -22.45 -12.53
CA GLU A 381 5.76 -23.33 -13.27
C GLU A 381 4.46 -22.66 -13.73
N GLN A 382 4.09 -21.49 -13.17
CA GLN A 382 2.88 -20.79 -13.59
C GLN A 382 3.01 -20.26 -15.02
N GLU A 383 2.00 -20.55 -15.85
CA GLU A 383 2.01 -20.23 -17.29
C GLU A 383 1.86 -18.73 -17.59
N ASP A 384 1.38 -17.95 -16.62
CA ASP A 384 1.09 -16.52 -16.75
C ASP A 384 2.27 -15.60 -16.37
N HIS A 385 3.38 -16.16 -15.90
CA HIS A 385 4.57 -15.37 -15.60
C HIS A 385 5.23 -14.80 -16.87
N THR A 386 5.49 -13.49 -16.81
CA THR A 386 6.11 -12.71 -17.88
C THR A 386 7.63 -12.87 -17.87
N LEU A 387 8.30 -12.48 -18.96
CA LEU A 387 9.76 -12.51 -19.01
C LEU A 387 10.37 -11.61 -17.92
N GLU A 388 9.73 -10.49 -17.62
CA GLU A 388 10.16 -9.54 -16.61
C GLU A 388 10.10 -10.12 -15.20
N ASP A 389 9.12 -10.96 -14.91
CA ASP A 389 9.00 -11.65 -13.62
C ASP A 389 10.19 -12.57 -13.37
N PHE A 390 10.57 -13.37 -14.37
CA PHE A 390 11.75 -14.23 -14.31
C PHE A 390 13.04 -13.42 -14.16
N ILE A 391 13.12 -12.25 -14.80
CA ILE A 391 14.27 -11.35 -14.64
C ILE A 391 14.34 -10.80 -13.21
N ALA A 392 13.21 -10.37 -12.64
CA ALA A 392 13.16 -9.88 -11.26
C ALA A 392 13.55 -10.97 -10.25
N ALA A 393 13.08 -12.21 -10.45
CA ALA A 393 13.46 -13.36 -9.66
C ALA A 393 14.97 -13.69 -9.80
N ASP A 394 15.52 -13.66 -11.02
CA ASP A 394 16.96 -13.84 -11.26
C ASP A 394 17.76 -12.77 -10.52
N LEU A 395 17.43 -11.49 -10.70
CA LEU A 395 18.06 -10.38 -9.99
C LEU A 395 18.01 -10.56 -8.46
N ALA A 396 16.90 -11.04 -7.91
CA ALA A 396 16.79 -11.35 -6.49
C ALA A 396 17.82 -12.38 -6.03
N ALA A 397 18.14 -13.37 -6.88
CA ALA A 397 19.08 -14.43 -6.57
C ALA A 397 20.55 -14.09 -6.86
N THR A 398 20.83 -13.30 -7.89
CA THR A 398 22.18 -13.17 -8.48
C THR A 398 22.82 -11.80 -8.33
N LEU A 399 22.08 -10.76 -7.91
CA LEU A 399 22.67 -9.45 -7.63
C LEU A 399 23.73 -9.56 -6.52
N ASP A 400 24.77 -8.73 -6.61
CA ASP A 400 25.80 -8.61 -5.57
C ASP A 400 25.24 -7.82 -4.37
N TRP A 401 24.37 -8.48 -3.62
CA TRP A 401 23.73 -7.93 -2.43
C TRP A 401 24.74 -7.50 -1.39
N LYS A 402 25.85 -8.23 -1.25
CA LYS A 402 26.95 -7.87 -0.34
C LYS A 402 27.49 -6.49 -0.68
N LYS A 403 27.66 -6.17 -1.97
CA LYS A 403 28.11 -4.84 -2.38
C LYS A 403 27.06 -3.76 -2.10
N ILE A 404 25.78 -4.05 -2.29
CA ILE A 404 24.69 -3.12 -1.93
C ILE A 404 24.68 -2.89 -0.41
N PHE A 405 24.75 -3.94 0.40
CA PHE A 405 24.66 -3.83 1.87
C PHE A 405 25.87 -3.10 2.46
N SER A 406 27.04 -3.22 1.82
CA SER A 406 28.24 -2.52 2.24
C SER A 406 28.10 -0.99 2.23
N VAL A 407 27.15 -0.41 1.48
CA VAL A 407 26.93 1.05 1.49
C VAL A 407 26.29 1.53 2.81
N ALA A 408 25.65 0.62 3.54
CA ALA A 408 25.10 0.85 4.88
C ALA A 408 26.10 0.51 6.00
N GLY A 409 27.30 0.01 5.67
CA GLY A 409 28.25 -0.50 6.65
C GLY A 409 27.75 -1.73 7.40
N ILE A 410 26.82 -2.50 6.80
CA ILE A 410 26.22 -3.72 7.34
C ILE A 410 26.96 -4.96 6.84
#